data_AF-A0A965BSB6-F1
#
_entry.id   AF-A0A965BSB6-F1
#
_cell.length_a   1.000
_cell.length_b   1.000
_cell.length_c   1.000
_cell.angle_alpha   90.00
_cell.angle_beta   90.00
_cell.angle_gamma   90.00
#
_symmetry.space_group_name_H-M   'P 1'
#
loop_
_entity.id
_entity.type
_entity.pdbx_description
1 polymer ?
#
loop_
_entity_poly.entity_id
_entity_poly.type
_entity_poly.pdbx_seq_one_letter_code
_entity_poly.pdbx_strand_id
1 'polypeptide(L)'
;MEPNAVENIAVVIQLSVAPVFLLAGIAGMLNVLSIRLGRIVDRARIVEARLMAEPQSGHTSTLQEETTGLWKRIRLVNWSLRLFVCAALLVCLVIVTLFLAELARMNLSDAIAAQFICAMTLMIGGLLLFLFEVSVSTNRIRRGIVEILDTDK
;
A
#
# COMPACT_ATOMS: atom_id res chain seq x y z
N MET A 1 43.23 -22.44 -0.99
CA MET A 1 42.92 -21.27 -1.85
C MET A 1 41.92 -20.47 -1.07
N GLU A 2 42.28 -19.25 -0.65
CA GLU A 2 41.30 -18.32 -0.08
C GLU A 2 40.16 -18.16 -1.10
N PRO A 3 38.88 -18.24 -0.71
CA PRO A 3 37.77 -17.89 -1.59
C PRO A 3 38.07 -16.51 -2.19
N ASN A 4 38.04 -16.39 -3.52
CA ASN A 4 38.30 -15.11 -4.15
C ASN A 4 37.22 -14.13 -3.67
N ALA A 5 37.60 -12.95 -3.17
CA ALA A 5 36.63 -11.96 -2.68
C ALA A 5 35.51 -11.65 -3.68
N VAL A 6 35.79 -11.80 -4.98
CA VAL A 6 34.82 -11.69 -6.09
C VAL A 6 33.74 -12.79 -6.03
N GLU A 7 34.11 -14.03 -5.70
CA GLU A 7 33.19 -15.17 -5.60
C GLU A 7 32.21 -14.98 -4.44
N ASN A 8 32.69 -14.53 -3.28
CA ASN A 8 31.84 -14.22 -2.13
C ASN A 8 30.83 -13.11 -2.44
N ILE A 9 31.27 -12.02 -3.09
CA ILE A 9 30.37 -10.93 -3.49
C ILE A 9 29.34 -11.43 -4.50
N ALA A 10 29.73 -12.29 -5.45
CA ALA A 10 28.79 -12.88 -6.41
C ALA A 10 27.69 -13.70 -5.72
N VAL A 11 28.05 -14.48 -4.69
CA VAL A 11 27.07 -15.22 -3.87
C VAL A 11 26.09 -14.27 -3.18
N VAL A 12 26.57 -13.19 -2.56
CA VAL A 12 25.70 -12.20 -1.89
C VAL A 12 24.77 -11.50 -2.88
N ILE A 13 25.27 -11.15 -4.07
CA ILE A 13 24.44 -10.60 -5.15
C ILE A 13 23.33 -11.59 -5.51
N GLN A 14 23.65 -12.87 -5.67
CA GLN A 14 22.67 -13.91 -5.97
C GLN A 14 21.62 -14.07 -4.86
N LEU A 15 22.05 -14.07 -3.59
CA LEU A 15 21.14 -14.13 -2.44
C LEU A 15 20.22 -12.91 -2.36
N SER A 16 20.70 -11.75 -2.79
CA SER A 16 19.93 -10.49 -2.80
C SER A 16 18.83 -10.48 -3.87
N VAL A 17 18.86 -11.37 -4.86
CA VAL A 17 17.85 -11.43 -5.93
C VAL A 17 16.45 -11.73 -5.39
N ALA A 18 16.32 -12.61 -4.39
CA ALA A 18 15.02 -12.96 -3.83
C ALA A 18 14.32 -11.77 -3.13
N PRO A 19 14.98 -11.00 -2.24
CA PRO A 19 14.46 -9.74 -1.73
C PRO A 19 14.17 -8.69 -2.83
N VAL A 20 15.02 -8.59 -3.85
CA VAL A 20 14.79 -7.64 -4.96
C VAL A 20 13.53 -7.99 -5.77
N PHE A 21 13.24 -9.27 -5.98
CA PHE A 21 11.99 -9.70 -6.60
C PHE A 21 10.75 -9.23 -5.82
N LEU A 22 10.84 -9.26 -4.48
CA LEU A 22 9.78 -8.74 -3.63
C LEU A 22 9.58 -7.23 -3.79
N LEU A 23 10.66 -6.44 -3.97
CA LEU A 23 10.56 -4.99 -4.26
C LEU A 23 9.80 -4.72 -5.56
N ALA A 24 9.99 -5.53 -6.60
CA ALA A 24 9.23 -5.40 -7.84
C ALA A 24 7.73 -5.63 -7.62
N GLY A 25 7.37 -6.63 -6.81
CA GLY A 25 5.99 -6.88 -6.38
C GLY A 25 5.40 -5.69 -5.60
N ILE A 26 6.17 -5.11 -4.68
CA ILE A 26 5.74 -3.93 -3.91
C ILE A 26 5.57 -2.71 -4.83
N ALA A 27 6.47 -2.48 -5.78
CA ALA A 27 6.36 -1.39 -6.75
C ALA A 27 5.08 -1.51 -7.59
N GLY A 28 4.74 -2.72 -8.03
CA GLY A 28 3.46 -3.01 -8.70
C GLY A 28 2.25 -2.64 -7.84
N MET A 29 2.25 -3.04 -6.57
CA MET A 29 1.16 -2.72 -5.64
C MET A 29 1.06 -1.22 -5.33
N LEU A 30 2.18 -0.52 -5.19
CA LEU A 30 2.21 0.93 -4.99
C LEU A 30 1.64 1.67 -6.20
N ASN A 31 1.91 1.20 -7.42
CA ASN A 31 1.33 1.78 -8.62
C ASN A 31 -0.20 1.62 -8.64
N VAL A 32 -0.70 0.42 -8.34
CA VAL A 32 -2.15 0.15 -8.25
C VAL A 32 -2.82 1.04 -7.20
N LEU A 33 -2.24 1.16 -6.01
CA LEU A 33 -2.76 2.01 -4.94
C LEU A 33 -2.72 3.49 -5.31
N SER A 34 -1.65 3.96 -5.96
CA SER A 34 -1.49 5.36 -6.38
C SER A 34 -2.53 5.77 -7.42
N ILE A 35 -2.75 4.94 -8.44
CA ILE A 35 -3.80 5.17 -9.45
C ILE A 35 -5.17 5.24 -8.78
N ARG A 36 -5.42 4.33 -7.84
CA ARG A 36 -6.71 4.24 -7.14
C ARG A 36 -6.94 5.43 -6.21
N LEU A 37 -5.91 5.85 -5.47
CA LEU A 37 -5.95 7.05 -4.62
C LEU A 37 -6.22 8.30 -5.45
N GLY A 38 -5.54 8.46 -6.59
CA GLY A 38 -5.75 9.58 -7.52
C GLY A 38 -7.22 9.69 -7.91
N ARG A 39 -7.83 8.59 -8.38
CA ARG A 39 -9.27 8.57 -8.73
C ARG A 39 -10.20 8.94 -7.56
N ILE A 40 -9.86 8.57 -6.33
CA ILE A 40 -10.66 8.91 -5.14
C ILE A 40 -10.52 10.39 -4.81
N VAL A 41 -9.29 10.92 -4.85
CA VAL A 41 -8.99 12.34 -4.57
C VAL A 41 -9.61 13.24 -5.64
N ASP A 42 -9.55 12.86 -6.92
CA ASP A 42 -10.17 13.61 -8.01
C ASP A 42 -11.70 13.68 -7.82
N ARG A 43 -12.34 12.56 -7.45
CA ARG A 43 -13.77 12.56 -7.11
C ARG A 43 -14.08 13.44 -5.90
N ALA A 44 -13.23 13.44 -4.88
CA ALA A 44 -13.40 14.30 -3.70
C ALA A 44 -13.38 15.78 -4.09
N ARG A 45 -12.43 16.19 -4.93
CA ARG A 45 -12.33 17.57 -5.43
C ARG A 45 -13.55 17.99 -6.25
N ILE A 46 -14.10 17.10 -7.09
CA ILE A 46 -15.30 17.40 -7.87
C ILE A 46 -16.52 17.63 -6.95
N VAL A 47 -16.67 16.79 -5.92
CA VAL A 47 -17.76 16.94 -4.93
C VAL A 47 -17.59 18.24 -4.14
N GLU A 48 -16.38 18.54 -3.69
CA GLU A 48 -16.06 19.79 -2.99
C GLU A 48 -16.32 21.03 -3.85
N ALA A 49 -15.94 21.01 -5.14
CA ALA A 49 -16.21 22.11 -6.07
C ALA A 49 -17.71 22.35 -6.30
N ARG A 50 -18.53 21.28 -6.38
CA ARG A 50 -19.99 21.40 -6.49
C ARG A 50 -20.61 21.98 -5.22
N LEU A 51 -20.12 21.56 -4.05
CA LEU A 51 -20.54 22.09 -2.75
C LEU A 51 -20.26 23.60 -2.61
N MET A 52 -19.16 24.09 -3.17
CA MET A 52 -18.84 25.52 -3.16
C MET A 52 -19.66 26.35 -4.15
N ALA A 53 -20.21 25.73 -5.21
CA ALA A 53 -20.96 26.43 -6.25
C ALA A 53 -22.45 26.65 -5.91
N GLU A 54 -23.07 25.81 -5.09
CA GLU A 54 -24.50 25.92 -4.71
C GLU A 54 -24.70 25.91 -3.17
N PRO A 55 -24.66 27.07 -2.49
CA PRO A 55 -24.88 27.17 -1.05
C PRO A 55 -26.38 27.20 -0.69
N GLN A 56 -27.21 26.34 -1.30
CA GLN A 56 -28.63 26.26 -0.92
C GLN A 56 -28.81 25.53 0.41
N SER A 57 -29.28 26.29 1.39
CA SER A 57 -29.35 26.08 2.84
C SER A 57 -30.27 24.95 3.34
N GLY A 58 -30.65 23.98 2.50
CA GLY A 58 -31.59 22.89 2.85
C GLY A 58 -31.03 21.47 2.86
N HIS A 59 -29.82 21.22 2.33
CA HIS A 59 -29.27 19.86 2.08
C HIS A 59 -27.88 19.61 2.73
N THR A 60 -27.46 20.46 3.66
CA THR A 60 -26.12 20.44 4.24
C THR A 60 -25.80 19.19 5.07
N SER A 61 -26.78 18.50 5.64
CA SER A 61 -26.57 17.31 6.47
C SER A 61 -26.33 16.03 5.66
N THR A 62 -27.07 15.78 4.58
CA THR A 62 -26.90 14.60 3.73
C THR A 62 -25.60 14.64 2.93
N LEU A 63 -25.14 15.83 2.54
CA LEU A 63 -23.88 16.03 1.80
C LEU A 63 -22.62 15.95 2.70
N GLN A 64 -22.74 16.25 4.00
CA GLN A 64 -21.66 16.04 4.98
C GLN A 64 -21.41 14.55 5.27
N GLU A 65 -22.44 13.71 5.19
CA GLU A 65 -22.29 12.26 5.36
C GLU A 65 -21.57 11.60 4.18
N GLU A 66 -21.79 12.10 2.96
CA GLU A 66 -21.06 11.61 1.78
C GLU A 66 -19.56 11.97 1.83
N THR A 67 -19.22 13.18 2.25
CA THR A 67 -17.83 13.64 2.36
C THR A 67 -17.06 12.88 3.45
N THR A 68 -17.66 12.60 4.61
CA THR A 68 -17.00 11.80 5.67
C THR A 68 -16.73 10.35 5.26
N GLY A 69 -17.60 9.76 4.42
CA GLY A 69 -17.38 8.45 3.82
C GLY A 69 -16.17 8.41 2.88
N LEU A 70 -15.94 9.50 2.14
CA LEU A 70 -14.82 9.65 1.22
C LEU A 70 -13.48 9.80 1.96
N TRP A 71 -13.45 10.59 3.04
CA TRP A 71 -12.26 10.77 3.88
C TRP A 71 -11.82 9.48 4.59
N LYS A 72 -12.76 8.63 5.04
CA LYS A 72 -12.42 7.30 5.61
C LYS A 72 -11.72 6.40 4.59
N ARG A 73 -12.12 6.45 3.32
CA ARG A 73 -11.49 5.67 2.23
C ARG A 73 -10.08 6.16 1.91
N ILE A 74 -9.90 7.48 1.80
CA ILE A 74 -8.57 8.08 1.61
C ILE A 74 -7.63 7.65 2.74
N ARG A 75 -8.11 7.64 3.99
CA ARG A 75 -7.30 7.21 5.14
C ARG A 75 -6.90 5.73 5.07
N LEU A 76 -7.80 4.84 4.66
CA LEU A 76 -7.52 3.41 4.49
C LEU A 76 -6.48 3.15 3.39
N VAL A 77 -6.64 3.79 2.23
CA VAL A 77 -5.68 3.66 1.11
C VAL A 77 -4.31 4.20 1.51
N ASN A 78 -4.25 5.35 2.19
CA ASN A 78 -3.00 5.91 2.69
C ASN A 78 -2.33 5.01 3.75
N TRP A 79 -3.11 4.35 4.61
CA TRP A 79 -2.56 3.37 5.56
C TRP A 79 -1.96 2.16 4.83
N SER A 80 -2.64 1.60 3.84
CA SER A 80 -2.11 0.50 3.02
C SER A 80 -0.81 0.93 2.31
N LEU A 81 -0.80 2.10 1.67
CA LEU A 81 0.37 2.65 0.98
C LEU A 81 1.56 2.81 1.93
N ARG A 82 1.35 3.33 3.14
CA ARG A 82 2.41 3.45 4.15
C ARG A 82 2.97 2.09 4.57
N LEU A 83 2.13 1.06 4.75
CA LEU A 83 2.60 -0.29 5.06
C LEU A 83 3.46 -0.88 3.94
N PHE A 84 3.06 -0.72 2.68
CA PHE A 84 3.87 -1.15 1.53
C PHE A 84 5.19 -0.40 1.43
N VAL A 85 5.21 0.92 1.66
CA VAL A 85 6.46 1.70 1.68
C VAL A 85 7.37 1.24 2.82
N CYS A 86 6.84 1.03 4.03
CA CYS A 86 7.62 0.51 5.15
C CYS A 86 8.17 -0.90 4.87
N ALA A 87 7.38 -1.77 4.23
CA ALA A 87 7.84 -3.09 3.80
C ALA A 87 9.00 -2.97 2.79
N ALA A 88 8.88 -2.10 1.78
CA ALA A 88 9.96 -1.87 0.81
C ALA A 88 11.25 -1.38 1.47
N LEU A 89 11.15 -0.44 2.43
CA LEU A 89 12.30 0.04 3.18
C LEU A 89 12.98 -1.08 3.97
N LEU A 90 12.22 -1.96 4.63
CA LEU A 90 12.80 -3.13 5.32
C LEU A 90 13.48 -4.10 4.35
N VAL A 91 12.92 -4.31 3.16
CA VAL A 91 13.55 -5.15 2.13
C VAL A 91 14.85 -4.53 1.63
N CYS A 92 14.90 -3.21 1.43
CA CYS A 92 16.15 -2.51 1.12
C CYS A 92 17.19 -2.68 2.26
N LEU A 93 16.75 -2.60 3.52
CA LEU A 93 17.62 -2.85 4.67
C LEU A 93 18.10 -4.31 4.71
N VAL A 94 17.29 -5.30 4.32
CA VAL A 94 17.73 -6.71 4.20
C VAL A 94 18.90 -6.82 3.22
N ILE A 95 18.80 -6.18 2.05
CA ILE A 95 19.87 -6.20 1.05
C ILE A 95 21.14 -5.55 1.61
N VAL A 96 21.02 -4.39 2.26
CA VAL A 96 22.16 -3.73 2.92
C VAL A 96 22.78 -4.63 3.99
N THR A 97 21.97 -5.27 4.85
CA THR A 97 22.46 -6.19 5.89
C THR A 97 23.18 -7.39 5.29
N LEU A 98 22.71 -7.94 4.16
CA LEU A 98 23.37 -9.05 3.46
C LEU A 98 24.79 -8.68 3.01
N PHE A 99 24.95 -7.50 2.39
CA PHE A 99 26.26 -7.01 1.98
C PHE A 99 27.16 -6.66 3.18
N LEU A 100 26.60 -6.07 4.24
CA LEU A 100 27.36 -5.77 5.46
C LEU A 100 27.82 -7.03 6.19
N ALA A 101 26.98 -8.07 6.23
CA ALA A 101 27.33 -9.35 6.85
C ALA A 101 28.59 -9.95 6.22
N GLU A 102 28.64 -9.96 4.88
CA GLU A 102 29.80 -10.46 4.13
C GLU A 102 31.02 -9.55 4.29
N LEU A 103 30.85 -8.23 4.14
CA LEU A 103 31.97 -7.29 4.21
C LEU A 103 32.61 -7.22 5.60
N ALA A 104 31.79 -7.26 6.66
CA ALA A 104 32.26 -7.25 8.05
C ALA A 104 32.63 -8.65 8.57
N ARG A 105 32.42 -9.71 7.77
CA ARG A 105 32.57 -11.12 8.18
C ARG A 105 31.79 -11.43 9.48
N MET A 106 30.60 -10.86 9.61
CA MET A 106 29.73 -11.00 10.79
C MET A 106 28.53 -11.90 10.47
N ASN A 107 28.19 -12.79 11.41
CA ASN A 107 26.99 -13.62 11.32
C ASN A 107 25.74 -12.80 11.69
N LEU A 108 25.17 -12.07 10.72
CA LEU A 108 23.93 -11.29 10.88
C LEU A 108 22.66 -12.05 10.43
N SER A 109 22.72 -13.39 10.39
CA SER A 109 21.63 -14.24 9.86
C SER A 109 20.30 -13.99 10.57
N ASP A 110 20.31 -13.88 11.90
CA ASP A 110 19.09 -13.61 12.68
C ASP A 110 18.50 -12.22 12.38
N ALA A 111 19.34 -11.21 12.20
CA ALA A 111 18.90 -9.87 11.83
C ALA A 111 18.27 -9.84 10.44
N ILE A 112 18.90 -10.52 9.46
CA ILE A 112 18.37 -10.66 8.09
C ILE A 112 17.00 -11.34 8.14
N ALA A 113 16.88 -12.46 8.86
CA ALA A 113 15.63 -13.19 9.00
C ALA A 113 14.54 -12.34 9.66
N ALA A 114 14.86 -11.64 10.77
CA ALA A 114 13.91 -10.77 11.47
C ALA A 114 13.42 -9.61 10.59
N GLN A 115 14.32 -8.94 9.88
CA GLN A 115 13.98 -7.85 8.96
C GLN A 115 13.08 -8.34 7.83
N PHE A 116 13.37 -9.52 7.26
CA PHE A 116 12.59 -10.11 6.18
C PHE A 116 11.18 -10.54 6.63
N ILE A 117 11.05 -11.18 7.79
CA ILE A 117 9.76 -11.55 8.38
C ILE A 117 8.92 -10.30 8.68
N CYS A 118 9.55 -9.26 9.23
CA CYS A 118 8.89 -7.99 9.51
C CYS A 118 8.39 -7.32 8.21
N ALA A 119 9.20 -7.28 7.16
CA ALA A 119 8.81 -6.79 5.84
C ALA A 119 7.60 -7.55 5.29
N MET A 120 7.62 -8.88 5.39
CA MET A 120 6.52 -9.71 4.90
C MET A 120 5.24 -9.52 5.70
N THR A 121 5.34 -9.35 7.01
CA THR A 121 4.19 -9.06 7.89
C THR A 121 3.56 -7.71 7.54
N LEU A 122 4.39 -6.67 7.31
CA LEU A 122 3.89 -5.36 6.88
C LEU A 122 3.22 -5.43 5.50
N MET A 123 3.79 -6.18 4.56
CA MET A 123 3.19 -6.39 3.24
C MET A 123 1.86 -7.12 3.33
N ILE A 124 1.74 -8.17 4.15
CA ILE A 124 0.48 -8.86 4.41
C ILE A 124 -0.55 -7.88 5.00
N GLY A 125 -0.15 -7.06 5.99
CA GLY A 125 -1.02 -6.02 6.55
C GLY A 125 -1.48 -5.02 5.49
N GLY A 126 -0.58 -4.58 4.60
CA GLY A 126 -0.89 -3.69 3.48
C GLY A 126 -1.91 -4.30 2.51
N LEU A 127 -1.75 -5.57 2.16
CA LEU A 127 -2.67 -6.35 1.32
C LEU A 127 -4.04 -6.52 1.98
N LEU A 128 -4.09 -6.83 3.28
CA LEU A 128 -5.35 -6.98 4.02
C LEU A 128 -6.13 -5.65 4.09
N LEU A 129 -5.44 -4.53 4.34
CA LEU A 129 -6.07 -3.21 4.31
C LEU A 129 -6.60 -2.88 2.92
N PHE A 130 -5.85 -3.21 1.87
CA PHE A 130 -6.31 -3.04 0.49
C PHE A 130 -7.54 -3.91 0.18
N LEU A 131 -7.53 -5.18 0.60
CA LEU A 131 -8.68 -6.08 0.43
C LEU A 131 -9.93 -5.56 1.15
N PHE A 132 -9.77 -5.09 2.39
CA PHE A 132 -10.86 -4.52 3.17
C PHE A 132 -11.44 -3.27 2.48
N GLU A 133 -10.56 -2.41 1.98
CA GLU A 133 -10.93 -1.19 1.28
C GLU A 133 -11.70 -1.48 -0.03
N VAL A 134 -11.26 -2.47 -0.82
CA VAL A 134 -11.96 -2.91 -2.03
C VAL A 134 -13.34 -3.47 -1.68
N SER A 135 -13.42 -4.28 -0.62
CA SER A 135 -14.68 -4.86 -0.14
C SER A 135 -15.71 -3.78 0.26
N VAL A 136 -15.25 -2.73 0.97
CA VAL A 136 -16.08 -1.57 1.34
C VAL A 136 -16.52 -0.76 0.11
N SER A 137 -15.72 -0.77 -0.96
CA SER A 137 -16.04 -0.08 -2.20
C SER A 137 -17.14 -0.77 -2.98
N THR A 138 -17.06 -2.09 -3.13
CA THR A 138 -18.04 -2.91 -3.87
C THR A 138 -19.42 -2.93 -3.20
N ASN A 139 -19.46 -3.05 -1.86
CA ASN A 139 -20.73 -3.11 -1.12
C ASN A 139 -21.58 -1.84 -1.25
N ARG A 140 -20.99 -0.66 -1.47
CA ARG A 140 -21.76 0.58 -1.65
C ARG A 140 -22.37 0.71 -3.05
N ILE A 141 -21.66 0.27 -4.09
CA ILE A 141 -22.20 0.26 -5.46
C ILE A 141 -23.44 -0.63 -5.52
N ARG A 142 -23.39 -1.79 -4.86
CA ARG A 142 -24.55 -2.69 -4.76
C ARG A 142 -25.75 -2.03 -4.08
N ARG A 143 -25.56 -1.30 -2.97
CA ARG A 143 -26.66 -0.61 -2.28
C ARG A 143 -27.26 0.53 -3.11
N GLY A 144 -26.42 1.35 -3.74
CA GLY A 144 -26.90 2.46 -4.58
C GLY A 144 -27.70 1.99 -5.80
N ILE A 145 -27.32 0.86 -6.42
CA ILE A 145 -28.09 0.27 -7.52
C ILE A 145 -29.45 -0.26 -7.03
N VAL A 146 -29.50 -0.90 -5.87
CA VAL A 146 -30.76 -1.42 -5.31
C VAL A 146 -31.73 -0.29 -4.94
N GLU A 147 -31.24 0.81 -4.38
CA GLU A 147 -32.06 1.97 -4.00
C GLU A 147 -32.67 2.69 -5.21
N ILE A 148 -31.91 2.80 -6.32
CA ILE A 148 -32.43 3.34 -7.59
C ILE A 148 -33.53 2.42 -8.16
N LEU A 149 -33.35 1.10 -8.09
CA LEU A 149 -34.33 0.13 -8.60
C LEU A 149 -35.61 0.05 -7.75
N ASP A 150 -35.52 0.33 -6.44
CA ASP A 150 -36.69 0.39 -5.55
C ASP A 150 -37.44 1.74 -5.65
N THR A 151 -36.76 2.82 -6.07
CA THR A 151 -37.40 4.14 -6.25
C THR A 151 -38.24 4.22 -7.53
N ASP A 152 -38.01 3.32 -8.49
CA ASP A 152 -38.75 3.21 -9.77
C ASP A 152 -40.03 2.33 -9.65
N LYS A 153 -40.44 1.97 -8.44
CA LYS A 153 -41.59 1.09 -8.14
C LYS A 153 -42.65 1.77 -7.29
#